data_AF-J3LT70-F1
#
_entry.id   AF-J3LT70-F1
#
_cell.length_a   1.000
_cell.length_b   1.000
_cell.length_c   1.000
_cell.angle_alpha   90.00
_cell.angle_beta   90.00
_cell.angle_gamma   90.00
#
_symmetry.space_group_name_H-M   'P 1'
#
loop_
_entity.id
_entity.type
_entity.pdbx_description
1 polymer ?
#
loop_
_entity_poly.entity_id
_entity_poly.type
_entity_poly.pdbx_seq_one_letter_code
_entity_poly.pdbx_strand_id
1 'polypeptide(L)'
;MLVSPRVAAPPARRISPSAAAASPCCRGFLPAPAAGSRRPRGGCRLLLHSAPPRAAAAVTGAERNPRAGGYVDRDVLRRLCQEPNPEAAVNLLDEMLHRGGAGALADLRPEEQAAVLHACGEARSLSSLRRAHRLLSRSLPGIATPILCMIATLYCKLGARGDARRALEGASRPPRKLQEDGDEAKRREAYEKVRELHEEIRAAGYVPDTRYVLHDIDEDAKARALMYHSERLAIAFGLVSTPPGTPLRVIKNLRICGDCHNAVKLIAKVTGREIVVRDNKRFHHFKDGACSCGDYW
;
A
#
# COMPACT_ATOMS: atom_id res chain seq x y z
N MET A 1 56.04 47.77 -11.82
CA MET A 1 55.53 48.50 -10.64
C MET A 1 54.68 49.67 -11.13
N LEU A 2 53.36 49.64 -10.91
CA LEU A 2 52.42 50.75 -11.14
C LEU A 2 51.26 50.60 -10.14
N VAL A 3 50.74 51.73 -9.67
CA VAL A 3 49.88 51.92 -8.50
C VAL A 3 48.43 52.27 -8.93
N SER A 4 47.44 51.54 -8.38
CA SER A 4 46.01 51.88 -8.07
C SER A 4 45.04 52.31 -9.21
N PRO A 5 43.67 52.30 -9.07
CA PRO A 5 42.82 52.43 -7.85
C PRO A 5 41.49 51.61 -7.76
N ARG A 6 40.78 51.83 -6.63
CA ARG A 6 39.46 51.34 -6.14
C ARG A 6 38.25 51.56 -7.08
N VAL A 7 37.16 50.81 -6.89
CA VAL A 7 35.69 51.19 -6.87
C VAL A 7 34.86 49.89 -6.68
N ALA A 8 34.25 49.60 -5.53
CA ALA A 8 32.93 49.99 -4.97
C ALA A 8 31.87 48.86 -5.09
N ALA A 9 31.38 48.39 -3.93
CA ALA A 9 30.27 47.47 -3.80
C ALA A 9 28.93 48.23 -3.75
N PRO A 10 27.83 47.69 -4.35
CA PRO A 10 26.51 48.30 -4.23
C PRO A 10 25.84 48.01 -2.88
N PRO A 11 24.92 48.89 -2.42
CA PRO A 11 24.39 48.88 -1.06
C PRO A 11 23.28 47.83 -0.83
N ALA A 12 23.24 47.33 0.41
CA ALA A 12 22.17 46.50 0.96
C ALA A 12 20.84 47.29 1.02
N ARG A 13 19.76 46.70 0.50
CA ARG A 13 18.40 47.24 0.62
C ARG A 13 17.89 47.04 2.06
N ARG A 14 17.51 48.16 2.67
CA ARG A 14 16.74 48.25 3.91
C ARG A 14 15.33 47.69 3.68
N ILE A 15 14.87 46.81 4.57
CA ILE A 15 13.46 46.49 4.76
C ILE A 15 13.06 47.19 6.06
N SER A 16 12.21 48.21 5.96
CA SER A 16 11.52 48.80 7.11
C SER A 16 10.27 47.96 7.46
N PRO A 17 9.86 47.93 8.75
CA PRO A 17 8.74 47.15 9.23
C PRO A 17 7.42 47.95 9.11
N SER A 18 6.31 47.25 8.87
CA SER A 18 4.98 47.81 9.14
C SER A 18 4.22 46.90 10.11
N ALA A 19 3.88 47.51 11.24
CA ALA A 19 2.93 47.11 12.27
C ALA A 19 1.59 46.65 11.66
N ALA A 20 1.03 45.51 12.08
CA ALA A 20 0.21 45.27 13.27
C ALA A 20 -1.20 45.90 13.20
N ALA A 21 -2.21 45.03 13.13
CA ALA A 21 -3.54 45.29 13.68
C ALA A 21 -4.10 43.96 14.20
N ALA A 22 -4.45 43.97 15.49
CA ALA A 22 -4.94 42.85 16.25
C ALA A 22 -6.48 42.79 16.25
N SER A 23 -7.04 41.56 16.22
CA SER A 23 -8.19 41.02 16.97
C SER A 23 -9.57 41.74 16.91
N PRO A 24 -10.73 41.02 17.02
CA PRO A 24 -10.99 40.02 18.08
C PRO A 24 -11.81 38.76 17.73
N CYS A 25 -11.73 37.83 18.68
CA CYS A 25 -12.55 36.63 18.92
C CYS A 25 -14.01 36.68 18.45
N CYS A 26 -14.45 35.58 17.83
CA CYS A 26 -15.75 34.95 18.14
C CYS A 26 -15.62 33.42 18.07
N ARG A 27 -16.14 32.76 19.11
CA ARG A 27 -16.17 31.32 19.36
C ARG A 27 -17.14 30.61 18.41
N GLY A 28 -16.80 29.38 18.01
CA GLY A 28 -17.73 28.49 17.32
C GLY A 28 -17.17 27.07 17.27
N PHE A 29 -17.69 26.22 18.15
CA PHE A 29 -17.46 24.77 18.28
C PHE A 29 -17.73 24.03 16.95
N LEU A 30 -16.80 23.18 16.48
CA LEU A 30 -17.11 21.96 15.70
C LEU A 30 -16.01 20.89 15.88
N PRO A 31 -16.36 19.58 15.81
CA PRO A 31 -15.59 18.49 16.39
C PRO A 31 -14.44 17.98 15.50
N ALA A 32 -13.42 17.43 16.15
CA ALA A 32 -12.29 16.75 15.51
C ALA A 32 -12.72 15.44 14.82
N PRO A 33 -12.27 15.15 13.60
CA PRO A 33 -12.26 13.79 13.10
C PRO A 33 -10.97 13.10 13.55
N ALA A 34 -11.14 12.06 14.38
CA ALA A 34 -10.13 11.05 14.58
C ALA A 34 -9.92 10.28 13.27
N ALA A 35 -8.78 10.48 12.62
CA ALA A 35 -8.34 9.64 11.52
C ALA A 35 -6.85 9.33 11.67
N GLY A 36 -6.57 8.20 12.32
CA GLY A 36 -5.27 7.55 12.27
C GLY A 36 -4.97 7.07 10.85
N SER A 37 -4.54 7.98 9.99
CA SER A 37 -3.97 7.63 8.69
C SER A 37 -2.52 7.19 8.91
N ARG A 38 -2.28 5.87 8.86
CA ARG A 38 -0.93 5.39 8.57
C ARG A 38 -0.56 5.89 7.18
N ARG A 39 0.25 6.93 7.11
CA ARG A 39 0.92 7.35 5.87
C ARG A 39 1.69 6.13 5.32
N PRO A 40 1.54 5.77 4.04
CA PRO A 40 2.47 4.82 3.44
C PRO A 40 3.85 5.48 3.45
N ARG A 41 4.88 4.73 3.84
CA ARG A 41 6.28 5.14 3.60
C ARG A 41 6.40 5.49 2.11
N GLY A 42 7.10 6.59 1.79
CA GLY A 42 7.10 7.29 0.50
C GLY A 42 7.61 6.52 -0.72
N GLY A 43 6.98 5.39 -1.05
CA GLY A 43 7.23 4.59 -2.24
C GLY A 43 6.51 5.14 -3.47
N CYS A 44 7.10 4.85 -4.63
CA CYS A 44 6.49 5.08 -5.94
C CYS A 44 5.75 3.81 -6.40
N ARG A 45 4.61 3.96 -7.07
CA ARG A 45 3.89 2.87 -7.74
C ARG A 45 3.99 3.08 -9.25
N LEU A 46 4.53 2.09 -9.96
CA LEU A 46 4.53 2.05 -11.42
C LEU A 46 3.17 1.55 -11.92
N LEU A 47 2.58 2.23 -12.90
CA LEU A 47 1.38 1.75 -13.59
C LEU A 47 1.76 1.20 -14.97
N LEU A 48 1.92 -0.13 -15.04
CA LEU A 48 2.00 -0.85 -16.31
C LEU A 48 0.57 -1.06 -16.81
N HIS A 49 0.19 -0.45 -17.94
CA HIS A 49 -1.09 -0.74 -18.58
C HIS A 49 -0.92 -2.01 -19.43
N SER A 50 -1.48 -3.13 -18.95
CA SER A 50 -1.72 -4.31 -19.78
C SER A 50 -3.10 -4.19 -20.42
N ALA A 51 -3.20 -4.51 -21.72
CA ALA A 51 -4.48 -4.64 -22.43
C ALA A 51 -5.41 -5.67 -21.74
N PRO A 52 -6.75 -5.51 -21.81
CA PRO A 52 -7.68 -6.40 -21.13
C PRO A 52 -7.72 -7.79 -21.78
N PRO A 53 -7.79 -8.90 -21.00
CA PRO A 53 -8.07 -10.21 -21.56
C PRO A 53 -9.54 -10.34 -21.96
N ARG A 54 -9.78 -11.02 -23.08
CA ARG A 54 -11.10 -11.39 -23.62
C ARG A 54 -11.90 -12.22 -22.61
N ALA A 55 -13.21 -11.95 -22.60
CA ALA A 55 -14.21 -12.68 -21.82
C ALA A 55 -14.16 -14.18 -22.13
N ALA A 56 -14.08 -15.00 -21.07
CA ALA A 56 -14.28 -16.44 -21.13
C ALA A 56 -15.69 -16.78 -20.64
N ALA A 57 -16.28 -17.74 -21.33
CA ALA A 57 -17.69 -18.07 -21.36
C ALA A 57 -18.27 -18.57 -20.04
N ALA A 58 -19.58 -18.34 -19.90
CA ALA A 58 -20.44 -18.96 -18.90
C ALA A 58 -20.39 -20.48 -19.03
N VAL A 59 -20.09 -21.15 -17.91
CA VAL A 59 -20.33 -22.58 -17.75
C VAL A 59 -21.60 -22.73 -16.91
N THR A 60 -22.54 -23.43 -17.53
CA THR A 60 -23.89 -23.75 -17.10
C THR A 60 -23.93 -24.54 -15.79
N GLY A 61 -24.99 -24.29 -15.01
CA GLY A 61 -25.22 -24.90 -13.71
C GLY A 61 -25.26 -26.42 -13.74
N ALA A 62 -24.65 -27.02 -12.72
CA ALA A 62 -24.90 -28.38 -12.32
C ALA A 62 -25.86 -28.37 -11.13
N GLU A 63 -27.09 -28.82 -11.36
CA GLU A 63 -28.06 -29.13 -10.30
C GLU A 63 -27.43 -30.08 -9.28
N ARG A 64 -27.46 -29.71 -8.00
CA ARG A 64 -27.22 -30.65 -6.91
C ARG A 64 -28.55 -31.22 -6.42
N ASN A 65 -28.68 -32.52 -6.67
CA ASN A 65 -29.68 -33.43 -6.12
C ASN A 65 -29.83 -33.26 -4.59
N PRO A 66 -31.03 -32.96 -4.07
CA PRO A 66 -31.26 -32.87 -2.64
C PRO A 66 -31.72 -34.24 -2.13
N ARG A 67 -30.85 -34.97 -1.42
CA ARG A 67 -31.20 -35.91 -0.33
C ARG A 67 -29.97 -36.67 0.17
N ALA A 68 -29.53 -36.35 1.38
CA ALA A 68 -29.14 -37.32 2.43
C ALA A 68 -28.68 -36.60 3.71
N GLY A 69 -29.43 -36.77 4.81
CA GLY A 69 -28.87 -36.73 6.18
C GLY A 69 -29.17 -35.49 7.04
N GLY A 70 -30.02 -35.68 8.06
CA GLY A 70 -29.96 -34.92 9.32
C GLY A 70 -30.78 -33.63 9.41
N TYR A 71 -32.02 -33.73 9.89
CA TYR A 71 -32.63 -32.68 10.71
C TYR A 71 -31.71 -32.49 11.94
N VAL A 72 -31.52 -31.26 12.45
CA VAL A 72 -30.71 -30.90 13.64
C VAL A 72 -29.19 -30.73 13.36
N ASP A 73 -28.62 -29.51 13.38
CA ASP A 73 -28.03 -28.92 14.59
C ASP A 73 -28.00 -27.37 14.64
N ARG A 74 -28.66 -26.66 13.71
CA ARG A 74 -28.65 -25.17 13.68
C ARG A 74 -29.43 -24.54 14.82
N ASP A 75 -30.58 -25.09 15.18
CA ASP A 75 -31.37 -24.60 16.32
C ASP A 75 -30.69 -24.94 17.66
N VAL A 76 -29.95 -26.04 17.71
CA VAL A 76 -29.10 -26.39 18.85
C VAL A 76 -27.95 -25.38 18.96
N LEU A 77 -27.25 -25.10 17.86
CA LEU A 77 -26.20 -24.08 17.80
C LEU A 77 -26.72 -22.71 18.27
N ARG A 78 -27.92 -22.30 17.84
CA ARG A 78 -28.54 -21.04 18.28
C ARG A 78 -28.77 -21.00 19.79
N ARG A 79 -29.27 -22.09 20.38
CA ARG A 79 -29.47 -22.20 21.84
C ARG A 79 -28.14 -22.16 22.59
N LEU A 80 -27.14 -22.93 22.14
CA LEU A 80 -25.82 -22.96 22.77
C LEU A 80 -25.11 -21.60 22.71
N CYS A 81 -25.35 -20.79 21.67
CA CYS A 81 -24.80 -19.42 21.60
C CYS A 81 -25.42 -18.45 22.63
N GLN A 82 -26.56 -18.79 23.24
CA GLN A 82 -27.19 -18.00 24.30
C GLN A 82 -26.68 -18.40 25.70
N GLU A 83 -25.95 -19.50 25.80
CA GLU A 83 -25.36 -19.95 27.06
C GLU A 83 -24.14 -19.10 27.43
N PRO A 84 -23.85 -18.94 28.74
CA PRO A 84 -22.71 -18.16 29.20
C PRO A 84 -21.36 -18.78 28.79
N ASN A 85 -21.32 -20.08 28.47
CA ASN A 85 -20.12 -20.77 28.03
C ASN A 85 -20.19 -21.09 26.51
N PRO A 86 -19.34 -20.45 25.67
CA PRO A 86 -19.34 -20.68 24.23
C PRO A 86 -18.71 -22.02 23.81
N GLU A 87 -18.10 -22.78 24.72
CA GLU A 87 -17.40 -24.02 24.36
C GLU A 87 -18.32 -25.08 23.75
N ALA A 88 -19.55 -25.23 24.26
CA ALA A 88 -20.51 -26.17 23.70
C ALA A 88 -20.87 -25.82 22.25
N ALA A 89 -21.08 -24.53 21.96
CA ALA A 89 -21.33 -24.06 20.59
C ALA A 89 -20.13 -24.31 19.65
N VAL A 90 -18.91 -24.08 20.13
CA VAL A 90 -17.69 -24.32 19.34
C VAL A 90 -17.41 -25.81 19.15
N ASN A 91 -17.71 -26.67 20.13
CA ASN A 91 -17.63 -28.12 19.99
C ASN A 91 -18.61 -28.62 18.94
N LEU A 92 -19.84 -28.09 18.94
CA LEU A 92 -20.83 -28.44 17.93
C LEU A 92 -20.38 -28.04 16.52
N LEU A 93 -19.76 -26.87 16.34
CA LEU A 93 -19.16 -26.48 15.06
C LEU A 93 -18.08 -27.47 14.59
N ASP A 94 -17.27 -27.97 15.52
CA ASP A 94 -16.21 -28.95 15.24
C ASP A 94 -16.81 -30.30 14.84
N GLU A 95 -17.85 -30.76 15.56
CA GLU A 95 -18.60 -31.98 15.22
C GLU A 95 -19.28 -31.89 13.85
N MET A 96 -19.89 -30.75 13.54
CA MET A 96 -20.49 -30.49 12.23
C MET A 96 -19.46 -30.58 11.11
N LEU A 97 -18.24 -30.05 11.33
CA LEU A 97 -17.14 -30.16 10.37
C LEU A 97 -16.65 -31.60 10.19
N HIS A 98 -16.57 -32.37 11.29
CA HIS A 98 -16.16 -33.77 11.24
C HIS A 98 -17.18 -34.67 10.53
N ARG A 99 -18.48 -34.41 10.70
CA ARG A 99 -19.55 -35.23 10.10
C ARG A 99 -19.81 -34.93 8.63
N GLY A 100 -19.74 -33.67 8.21
CA GLY A 100 -20.12 -33.26 6.84
C GLY A 100 -18.97 -32.65 6.01
N GLY A 101 -17.74 -32.66 6.51
CA GLY A 101 -16.56 -32.14 5.82
C GLY A 101 -16.59 -30.62 5.62
N ALA A 102 -15.64 -30.09 4.82
CA ALA A 102 -15.50 -28.64 4.58
C ALA A 102 -16.75 -27.97 3.96
N GLY A 103 -17.66 -28.75 3.38
CA GLY A 103 -18.93 -28.28 2.85
C GLY A 103 -20.02 -28.04 3.90
N ALA A 104 -19.96 -28.69 5.07
CA ALA A 104 -20.99 -28.55 6.11
C ALA A 104 -21.05 -27.14 6.72
N LEU A 105 -19.89 -26.48 6.84
CA LEU A 105 -19.82 -25.08 7.28
C LEU A 105 -20.00 -24.06 6.14
N ALA A 106 -20.01 -24.50 4.88
CA ALA A 106 -20.31 -23.61 3.75
C ALA A 106 -21.78 -23.13 3.80
N ASP A 107 -22.67 -23.95 4.35
CA ASP A 107 -24.10 -23.64 4.45
C ASP A 107 -24.47 -22.82 5.71
N LEU A 108 -23.51 -22.54 6.61
CA LEU A 108 -23.73 -21.67 7.77
C LEU A 108 -23.89 -20.23 7.32
N ARG A 109 -25.04 -19.64 7.63
CA ARG A 109 -25.33 -18.26 7.24
C ARG A 109 -24.46 -17.29 8.05
N PRO A 110 -24.14 -16.09 7.52
CA PRO A 110 -23.34 -15.10 8.23
C PRO A 110 -23.87 -14.75 9.64
N GLU A 111 -25.19 -14.79 9.84
CA GLU A 111 -25.82 -14.53 11.15
C GLU A 111 -25.49 -15.63 12.17
N GLU A 112 -25.41 -16.88 11.73
CA GLU A 112 -25.09 -18.04 12.56
C GLU A 112 -23.59 -18.01 12.94
N GLN A 113 -22.73 -17.61 12.00
CA GLN A 113 -21.31 -17.38 12.27
C GLN A 113 -21.10 -16.23 13.26
N ALA A 114 -21.84 -15.13 13.09
CA ALA A 114 -21.79 -13.98 13.97
C ALA A 114 -22.25 -14.35 15.40
N ALA A 115 -23.30 -15.16 15.55
CA ALA A 115 -23.80 -15.59 16.85
C ALA A 115 -22.73 -16.31 17.68
N VAL A 116 -22.00 -17.26 17.07
CA VAL A 116 -20.91 -17.97 17.76
C VAL A 116 -19.78 -17.02 18.16
N LEU A 117 -19.42 -16.08 17.28
CA LEU A 117 -18.38 -15.09 17.56
C LEU A 117 -18.78 -14.12 18.66
N HIS A 118 -20.04 -13.69 18.69
CA HIS A 118 -20.59 -12.86 19.76
C HIS A 118 -20.59 -13.61 21.08
N ALA A 119 -21.02 -14.87 21.13
CA ALA A 119 -20.95 -15.70 22.34
C ALA A 119 -19.51 -15.81 22.89
N CYS A 120 -18.52 -15.96 22.00
CA CYS A 120 -17.10 -15.94 22.39
C CYS A 120 -16.66 -14.58 22.98
N GLY A 121 -17.19 -13.48 22.43
CA GLY A 121 -16.93 -12.12 22.89
C GLY A 121 -17.54 -11.81 24.25
N GLU A 122 -18.81 -12.15 24.44
CA GLU A 122 -19.56 -11.94 25.69
C GLU A 122 -18.94 -12.73 26.85
N ALA A 123 -18.58 -13.99 26.61
CA ALA A 123 -17.85 -14.82 27.58
C ALA A 123 -16.39 -14.40 27.77
N ARG A 124 -15.91 -13.42 26.99
CA ARG A 124 -14.52 -12.93 26.97
C ARG A 124 -13.48 -14.06 26.77
N SER A 125 -13.88 -15.14 26.10
CA SER A 125 -13.06 -16.35 25.94
C SER A 125 -12.20 -16.28 24.67
N LEU A 126 -10.91 -15.98 24.86
CA LEU A 126 -9.96 -15.91 23.75
C LEU A 126 -9.67 -17.30 23.14
N SER A 127 -9.68 -18.37 23.93
CA SER A 127 -9.50 -19.75 23.48
C SER A 127 -10.64 -20.18 22.55
N SER A 128 -11.88 -19.93 22.95
CA SER A 128 -13.08 -20.22 22.16
C SER A 128 -13.09 -19.39 20.87
N LEU A 129 -12.76 -18.11 20.93
CA LEU A 129 -12.65 -17.24 19.74
C LEU A 129 -11.59 -17.74 18.75
N ARG A 130 -10.40 -18.15 19.23
CA ARG A 130 -9.35 -18.73 18.37
C ARG A 130 -9.79 -20.02 17.70
N ARG A 131 -10.51 -20.88 18.43
CA ARG A 131 -10.99 -22.14 17.89
C ARG A 131 -12.12 -21.93 16.88
N ALA A 132 -13.10 -21.09 17.19
CA ALA A 132 -14.16 -20.69 16.26
C ALA A 132 -13.59 -20.08 14.98
N HIS A 133 -12.65 -19.14 15.09
CA HIS A 133 -11.98 -18.56 13.92
C HIS A 133 -11.31 -19.64 13.05
N ARG A 134 -10.55 -20.57 13.64
CA ARG A 134 -9.93 -21.67 12.86
C ARG A 134 -10.96 -22.55 12.15
N LEU A 135 -12.07 -22.89 12.80
CA LEU A 135 -13.12 -23.73 12.21
C LEU A 135 -13.84 -23.01 11.07
N LEU A 136 -14.19 -21.74 11.26
CA LEU A 136 -14.82 -20.91 10.22
C LEU A 136 -13.86 -20.65 9.06
N SER A 137 -12.56 -20.53 9.29
CA SER A 137 -11.56 -20.34 8.23
C SER A 137 -11.37 -21.56 7.33
N ARG A 138 -11.87 -22.74 7.74
CA ARG A 138 -11.81 -23.98 6.95
C ARG A 138 -13.00 -24.15 6.01
N SER A 139 -14.04 -23.32 6.10
CA SER A 139 -15.18 -23.38 5.17
C SER A 139 -14.79 -22.81 3.81
N LEU A 140 -15.30 -23.41 2.73
CA LEU A 140 -15.19 -22.89 1.36
C LEU A 140 -16.53 -22.21 1.00
N PRO A 141 -16.55 -21.00 0.41
CA PRO A 141 -15.45 -20.29 -0.26
C PRO A 141 -14.57 -19.38 0.65
N GLY A 142 -14.60 -19.56 1.97
CA GLY A 142 -13.86 -18.77 2.95
C GLY A 142 -14.76 -17.85 3.78
N ILE A 143 -14.20 -17.24 4.83
CA ILE A 143 -14.92 -16.30 5.69
C ILE A 143 -15.21 -15.01 4.90
N ALA A 144 -16.47 -14.60 4.84
CA ALA A 144 -16.87 -13.33 4.25
C ALA A 144 -16.20 -12.15 4.98
N THR A 145 -15.76 -11.13 4.24
CA THR A 145 -15.07 -9.94 4.78
C THR A 145 -15.73 -9.32 6.02
N PRO A 146 -17.07 -9.17 6.10
CA PRO A 146 -17.72 -8.63 7.30
C PRO A 146 -17.45 -9.45 8.58
N ILE A 147 -17.45 -10.78 8.46
CA ILE A 147 -17.20 -11.71 9.57
C ILE A 147 -15.72 -11.64 9.98
N LEU A 148 -14.81 -11.49 9.02
CA LEU A 148 -13.38 -11.33 9.33
C LEU A 148 -13.08 -10.03 10.08
N CYS A 149 -13.73 -8.92 9.70
CA CYS A 149 -13.64 -7.66 10.42
C CYS A 149 -14.20 -7.77 11.84
N MET A 150 -15.28 -8.54 12.03
CA MET A 150 -15.84 -8.83 13.36
C MET A 150 -14.83 -9.62 14.22
N ILE A 151 -14.23 -10.69 13.68
CA ILE A 151 -13.19 -11.48 14.37
C ILE A 151 -12.02 -10.59 14.80
N ALA A 152 -11.52 -9.73 13.90
CA ALA A 152 -10.45 -8.80 14.21
C ALA A 152 -10.82 -7.81 15.32
N THR A 153 -12.06 -7.31 15.31
CA THR A 153 -12.59 -6.43 16.36
C THR A 153 -12.65 -7.14 17.71
N LEU A 154 -13.13 -8.39 17.74
CA LEU A 154 -13.19 -9.19 18.96
C LEU A 154 -11.78 -9.50 19.51
N TYR A 155 -10.82 -9.86 18.67
CA TYR A 155 -9.43 -10.03 19.11
C TYR A 155 -8.85 -8.74 19.71
N CYS A 156 -9.11 -7.58 19.11
CA CYS A 156 -8.71 -6.30 19.67
C CYS A 156 -9.34 -6.05 21.04
N LYS A 157 -10.64 -6.32 21.19
CA LYS A 157 -11.37 -6.19 22.48
C LYS A 157 -10.82 -7.11 23.56
N LEU A 158 -10.34 -8.30 23.20
CA LEU A 158 -9.72 -9.28 24.11
C LEU A 158 -8.20 -9.08 24.28
N GLY A 159 -7.62 -8.00 23.75
CA GLY A 159 -6.19 -7.69 23.89
C GLY A 159 -5.25 -8.47 22.96
N ALA A 160 -5.77 -9.34 22.11
CA ALA A 160 -5.00 -10.18 21.18
C ALA A 160 -4.70 -9.47 19.84
N ARG A 161 -4.03 -8.32 19.90
CA ARG A 161 -3.73 -7.49 18.71
C ARG A 161 -2.97 -8.23 17.60
N GLY A 162 -2.10 -9.18 17.97
CA GLY A 162 -1.38 -10.02 17.00
C GLY A 162 -2.30 -10.97 16.21
N ASP A 163 -3.31 -11.52 16.88
CA ASP A 163 -4.31 -12.39 16.23
C ASP A 163 -5.22 -11.58 15.29
N ALA A 164 -5.63 -10.36 15.70
CA ALA A 164 -6.40 -9.45 14.86
C ALA A 164 -5.66 -9.10 13.56
N ARG A 165 -4.36 -8.81 13.66
CA ARG A 165 -3.52 -8.53 12.49
C ARG A 165 -3.46 -9.74 11.55
N ARG A 166 -3.19 -10.95 12.08
CA ARG A 166 -3.13 -12.19 11.28
C ARG A 166 -4.45 -12.49 10.57
N ALA A 167 -5.58 -12.28 11.24
CA ALA A 167 -6.90 -12.48 10.65
C ALA A 167 -7.08 -11.60 9.39
N LEU A 168 -6.71 -10.33 9.46
CA LEU A 168 -6.87 -9.37 8.35
C LEU A 168 -5.80 -9.49 7.25
N GLU A 169 -4.62 -10.04 7.57
CA GLU A 169 -3.54 -10.24 6.61
C GLU A 169 -3.91 -11.20 5.47
N GLY A 170 -4.77 -12.20 5.74
CA GLY A 170 -5.29 -13.12 4.73
C GLY A 170 -6.23 -12.46 3.72
N ALA A 171 -7.02 -11.47 4.14
CA ALA A 171 -7.97 -10.76 3.27
C ALA A 171 -7.36 -9.58 2.51
N SER A 172 -6.24 -9.04 2.98
CA SER A 172 -5.54 -7.93 2.33
C SER A 172 -4.49 -8.38 1.32
N ARG A 173 -4.17 -9.68 1.25
CA ARG A 173 -3.17 -10.18 0.31
C ARG A 173 -3.87 -10.65 -0.97
N PRO A 174 -3.58 -10.05 -2.14
CA PRO A 174 -3.88 -10.74 -3.39
C PRO A 174 -3.21 -12.13 -3.35
N PRO A 175 -3.75 -13.15 -4.04
CA PRO A 175 -3.12 -14.47 -4.08
C PRO A 175 -1.63 -14.27 -4.43
N ARG A 176 -0.72 -14.81 -3.60
CA ARG A 176 0.69 -14.86 -3.98
C ARG A 176 0.76 -15.79 -5.18
N LYS A 177 0.82 -15.20 -6.37
CA LYS A 177 1.16 -15.96 -7.58
C LYS A 177 2.56 -16.52 -7.38
N LEU A 178 2.75 -17.74 -7.87
CA LEU A 178 4.01 -18.49 -8.00
C LEU A 178 5.00 -17.74 -8.92
N GLN A 179 5.37 -16.51 -8.59
CA GLN A 179 6.19 -15.62 -9.41
C GLN A 179 7.27 -14.92 -8.56
N GLU A 180 7.66 -15.51 -7.43
CA GLU A 180 8.67 -14.92 -6.54
C GLU A 180 10.07 -14.89 -7.21
N ASP A 181 10.42 -15.90 -8.03
CA ASP A 181 11.73 -15.95 -8.72
C ASP A 181 11.85 -14.92 -9.85
N GLY A 182 10.79 -14.75 -10.64
CA GLY A 182 10.77 -13.81 -11.77
C GLY A 182 10.76 -12.34 -11.34
N ASP A 183 10.07 -12.03 -10.23
CA ASP A 183 10.01 -10.67 -9.69
C ASP A 183 11.32 -10.28 -9.00
N GLU A 184 12.01 -11.24 -8.35
CA GLU A 184 13.34 -11.01 -7.79
C GLU A 184 14.41 -10.77 -8.87
N ALA A 185 14.37 -11.52 -9.97
CA ALA A 185 15.25 -11.29 -11.12
C ALA A 185 15.08 -9.89 -11.71
N LYS A 186 13.83 -9.48 -12.01
CA LYS A 186 13.53 -8.13 -12.50
C LYS A 186 13.92 -7.03 -11.53
N ARG A 187 13.78 -7.28 -10.22
CA ARG A 187 14.24 -6.34 -9.20
C ARG A 187 15.75 -6.15 -9.30
N ARG A 188 16.53 -7.22 -9.39
CA ARG A 188 17.99 -7.15 -9.55
C ARG A 188 18.38 -6.42 -10.83
N GLU A 189 17.75 -6.75 -11.95
CA GLU A 189 17.94 -6.05 -13.23
C GLU A 189 17.62 -4.55 -13.12
N ALA A 190 16.58 -4.17 -12.36
CA ALA A 190 16.27 -2.77 -12.13
C ALA A 190 17.35 -2.04 -11.30
N TYR A 191 17.98 -2.70 -10.33
CA TYR A 191 19.10 -2.12 -9.58
C TYR A 191 20.34 -1.93 -10.46
N GLU A 192 20.63 -2.89 -11.33
CA GLU A 192 21.69 -2.77 -12.34
C GLU A 192 21.38 -1.64 -13.32
N LYS A 193 20.13 -1.57 -13.81
CA LYS A 193 19.69 -0.53 -14.72
C LYS A 193 19.75 0.87 -14.10
N VAL A 194 19.48 1.03 -12.80
CA VAL A 194 19.69 2.32 -12.12
C VAL A 194 21.16 2.75 -12.18
N ARG A 195 22.12 1.82 -12.01
CA ARG A 195 23.55 2.14 -12.06
C ARG A 195 23.96 2.54 -13.47
N GLU A 196 23.51 1.79 -14.48
CA GLU A 196 23.72 2.14 -15.89
C GLU A 196 23.18 3.53 -16.22
N LEU A 197 21.91 3.79 -15.90
CA LEU A 197 21.27 5.09 -16.14
C LEU A 197 22.01 6.21 -15.44
N HIS A 198 22.52 5.98 -14.23
CA HIS A 198 23.27 6.97 -13.48
C HIS A 198 24.57 7.35 -14.19
N GLU A 199 25.28 6.38 -14.79
CA GLU A 199 26.44 6.71 -15.63
C GLU A 199 26.05 7.39 -16.95
N GLU A 200 24.99 6.94 -17.62
CA GLU A 200 24.49 7.55 -18.85
C GLU A 200 24.12 9.03 -18.64
N ILE A 201 23.38 9.35 -17.57
CA ILE A 201 23.01 10.74 -17.28
C ILE A 201 24.20 11.56 -16.80
N ARG A 202 25.17 10.97 -16.09
CA ARG A 202 26.42 11.66 -15.72
C ARG A 202 27.20 12.07 -16.97
N ALA A 203 27.31 11.18 -17.94
CA ALA A 203 27.90 11.50 -19.25
C ALA A 203 27.10 12.59 -19.99
N ALA A 204 25.79 12.68 -19.77
CA ALA A 204 24.92 13.74 -20.29
C ALA A 204 24.93 15.04 -19.47
N GLY A 205 25.79 15.17 -18.45
CA GLY A 205 25.97 16.39 -17.65
C GLY A 205 25.20 16.43 -16.32
N TYR A 206 24.66 15.30 -15.85
CA TYR A 206 24.06 15.20 -14.53
C TYR A 206 25.10 15.33 -13.41
N VAL A 207 24.84 16.24 -12.45
CA VAL A 207 25.60 16.37 -11.20
C VAL A 207 24.63 16.18 -10.03
N PRO A 208 24.87 15.21 -9.12
CA PRO A 208 24.02 15.01 -7.95
C PRO A 208 23.97 16.24 -7.05
N ASP A 209 22.76 16.63 -6.63
CA ASP A 209 22.58 17.71 -5.66
C ASP A 209 22.33 17.16 -4.26
N THR A 210 23.43 16.97 -3.51
CA THR A 210 23.44 16.32 -2.19
C THR A 210 22.65 17.08 -1.11
N ARG A 211 22.29 18.36 -1.36
CA ARG A 211 21.42 19.14 -0.47
C ARG A 211 20.03 18.53 -0.29
N TYR A 212 19.60 17.66 -1.21
CA TYR A 212 18.34 16.91 -1.10
C TYR A 212 18.43 15.66 -0.22
N VAL A 213 19.58 15.37 0.38
CA VAL A 213 19.75 14.31 1.38
C VAL A 213 20.01 14.96 2.75
N LEU A 214 19.02 14.87 3.63
CA LEU A 214 19.07 15.50 4.96
C LEU A 214 19.83 14.68 6.02
N HIS A 215 20.27 13.47 5.66
CA HIS A 215 21.06 12.64 6.57
C HIS A 215 22.47 13.19 6.66
N ASP A 216 23.00 13.30 7.88
CA ASP A 216 24.37 13.72 8.14
C ASP A 216 25.32 12.54 7.91
N ILE A 217 25.71 12.36 6.66
CA ILE A 217 26.59 11.30 6.16
C ILE A 217 27.58 11.90 5.14
N ASP A 218 28.61 11.15 4.76
CA ASP A 218 29.58 11.59 3.77
C ASP A 218 28.92 11.94 2.41
N GLU A 219 29.52 12.89 1.69
CA GLU A 219 28.97 13.40 0.42
C GLU A 219 28.84 12.30 -0.64
N ASP A 220 29.76 11.33 -0.67
CA ASP A 220 29.67 10.19 -1.58
C ASP A 220 28.48 9.28 -1.23
N ALA A 221 28.18 9.08 0.05
CA ALA A 221 27.02 8.36 0.52
C ALA A 221 25.72 9.11 0.21
N LYS A 222 25.70 10.45 0.31
CA LYS A 222 24.56 11.24 -0.15
C LYS A 222 24.33 11.08 -1.65
N ALA A 223 25.38 11.17 -2.46
CA ALA A 223 25.29 10.96 -3.90
C ALA A 223 24.78 9.55 -4.26
N ARG A 224 25.24 8.51 -3.55
CA ARG A 224 24.72 7.14 -3.69
C ARG A 224 23.25 7.04 -3.25
N ALA A 225 22.85 7.72 -2.18
CA ALA A 225 21.46 7.70 -1.71
C ALA A 225 20.50 8.30 -2.75
N LEU A 226 20.87 9.41 -3.39
CA LEU A 226 20.10 10.03 -4.47
C LEU A 226 19.87 9.07 -5.65
N MET A 227 20.90 8.31 -6.02
CA MET A 227 20.83 7.32 -7.10
C MET A 227 19.73 6.26 -6.85
N TYR A 228 19.49 5.90 -5.60
CA TYR A 228 18.49 4.91 -5.20
C TYR A 228 17.17 5.50 -4.68
N HIS A 229 16.87 6.76 -5.00
CA HIS A 229 15.54 7.30 -4.76
C HIS A 229 14.45 6.48 -5.47
N SER A 230 13.27 6.41 -4.86
CA SER A 230 12.18 5.55 -5.31
C SER A 230 11.66 5.91 -6.71
N GLU A 231 11.78 7.16 -7.14
CA GLU A 231 11.52 7.58 -8.53
C GLU A 231 12.44 6.88 -9.53
N ARG A 232 13.75 6.88 -9.26
CA ARG A 232 14.75 6.32 -10.17
C ARG A 232 14.62 4.82 -10.28
N LEU A 233 14.44 4.15 -9.15
CA LEU A 233 14.17 2.71 -9.10
C LEU A 233 12.88 2.34 -9.85
N ALA A 234 11.81 3.13 -9.68
CA ALA A 234 10.56 2.88 -10.40
C ALA A 234 10.71 3.05 -11.92
N ILE A 235 11.48 4.06 -12.36
CA ILE A 235 11.76 4.29 -13.78
C ILE A 235 12.62 3.16 -14.34
N ALA A 236 13.71 2.78 -13.67
CA ALA A 236 14.58 1.68 -14.09
C ALA A 236 13.82 0.37 -14.20
N PHE A 237 12.99 0.03 -13.20
CA PHE A 237 12.12 -1.13 -13.27
C PHE A 237 11.15 -1.04 -14.46
N GLY A 238 10.58 0.14 -14.72
CA GLY A 238 9.73 0.37 -15.88
C GLY A 238 10.45 0.17 -17.21
N LEU A 239 11.70 0.61 -17.33
CA LEU A 239 12.53 0.44 -18.52
C LEU A 239 12.85 -1.03 -18.79
N VAL A 240 13.21 -1.79 -17.76
CA VAL A 240 13.48 -3.23 -17.87
C VAL A 240 12.20 -4.01 -18.19
N SER A 241 11.07 -3.58 -17.63
CA SER A 241 9.79 -4.30 -17.74
C SER A 241 8.96 -3.96 -18.98
N THR A 242 9.39 -3.01 -19.82
CA THR A 242 8.59 -2.55 -20.97
C THR A 242 9.44 -2.40 -22.24
N PRO A 243 8.86 -2.69 -23.44
CA PRO A 243 9.57 -2.51 -24.69
C PRO A 243 10.08 -1.08 -24.90
N PRO A 244 11.22 -0.88 -25.61
CA PRO A 244 11.72 0.43 -26.02
C PRO A 244 10.63 1.34 -26.60
N GLY A 245 10.69 2.63 -26.30
CA GLY A 245 9.69 3.62 -26.74
C GLY A 245 8.39 3.65 -25.93
N THR A 246 8.10 2.65 -25.08
CA THR A 246 6.87 2.65 -24.27
C THR A 246 6.92 3.77 -23.22
N PRO A 247 5.93 4.69 -23.18
CA PRO A 247 5.88 5.74 -22.16
C PRO A 247 5.77 5.17 -20.74
N LEU A 248 6.48 5.77 -19.79
CA LEU A 248 6.46 5.32 -18.39
C LEU A 248 5.59 6.21 -17.53
N ARG A 249 4.83 5.62 -16.61
CA ARG A 249 3.95 6.34 -15.68
C ARG A 249 4.27 5.97 -14.23
N VAL A 250 4.82 6.93 -13.49
CA VAL A 250 5.23 6.77 -12.09
C VAL A 250 4.33 7.61 -11.19
N ILE A 251 3.74 7.00 -10.17
CA ILE A 251 2.94 7.71 -9.16
C ILE A 251 3.72 7.76 -7.85
N LYS A 252 3.94 8.96 -7.32
CA LYS A 252 4.57 9.20 -6.03
C LYS A 252 3.58 9.86 -5.06
N ASN A 253 3.64 9.45 -3.80
CA ASN A 253 2.82 10.02 -2.72
C ASN A 253 3.42 11.29 -2.10
N LEU A 254 4.68 11.60 -2.41
CA LEU A 254 5.42 12.79 -1.98
C LEU A 254 5.79 13.61 -3.20
N ARG A 255 6.01 14.91 -3.01
CA ARG A 255 6.58 15.80 -4.03
C ARG A 255 7.92 15.24 -4.51
N ILE A 256 8.17 15.29 -5.81
CA ILE A 256 9.47 14.92 -6.37
C ILE A 256 10.55 15.86 -5.81
N CYS A 257 11.72 15.34 -5.43
CA CYS A 257 12.83 16.21 -5.03
C CYS A 257 13.48 16.85 -6.27
N GLY A 258 14.17 17.99 -6.10
CA GLY A 258 14.76 18.72 -7.22
C GLY A 258 15.83 17.92 -7.96
N ASP A 259 16.65 17.17 -7.21
CA ASP A 259 17.63 16.26 -7.79
C ASP A 259 17.00 15.17 -8.68
N CYS A 260 15.96 14.48 -8.19
CA CYS A 260 15.24 13.49 -9.00
C CYS A 260 14.54 14.14 -10.18
N HIS A 261 13.97 15.33 -10.01
CA HIS A 261 13.37 16.07 -11.12
C HIS A 261 14.38 16.31 -12.26
N ASN A 262 15.59 16.76 -11.93
CA ASN A 262 16.66 16.98 -12.91
C ASN A 262 17.18 15.67 -13.51
N ALA A 263 17.36 14.62 -12.71
CA ALA A 263 17.77 13.33 -13.21
C ALA A 263 16.74 12.74 -14.20
N VAL A 264 15.44 12.83 -13.90
CA VAL A 264 14.39 12.27 -14.76
C VAL A 264 14.33 12.97 -16.12
N LYS A 265 14.59 14.29 -16.20
CA LYS A 265 14.75 14.98 -17.49
C LYS A 265 15.83 14.31 -18.35
N LEU A 266 17.00 14.09 -17.76
CA LEU A 266 18.14 13.50 -18.46
C LEU A 266 17.87 12.04 -18.80
N ILE A 267 17.23 11.27 -17.91
CA ILE A 267 16.79 9.89 -18.20
C ILE A 267 15.84 9.88 -19.40
N ALA A 268 14.84 10.77 -19.44
CA ALA A 268 13.92 10.87 -20.58
C ALA A 268 14.65 11.18 -21.89
N LYS A 269 15.68 12.05 -21.84
CA LYS A 269 16.54 12.38 -22.99
C LYS A 269 17.38 11.19 -23.46
N VAL A 270 18.16 10.56 -22.58
CA VAL A 270 19.11 9.49 -22.98
C VAL A 270 18.38 8.21 -23.38
N THR A 271 17.22 7.93 -22.79
CA THR A 271 16.40 6.76 -23.15
C THR A 271 15.47 7.01 -24.33
N GLY A 272 15.29 8.28 -24.75
CA GLY A 272 14.33 8.66 -25.79
C GLY A 272 12.88 8.33 -25.44
N ARG A 273 12.52 8.31 -24.14
CA ARG A 273 11.18 7.95 -23.66
C ARG A 273 10.49 9.11 -22.97
N GLU A 274 9.18 9.22 -23.20
CA GLU A 274 8.31 10.05 -22.37
C GLU A 274 8.13 9.39 -21.00
N ILE A 275 8.38 10.17 -19.94
CA ILE A 275 8.17 9.74 -18.56
C ILE A 275 7.18 10.71 -17.92
N VAL A 276 6.07 10.18 -17.41
CA VAL A 276 5.07 10.96 -16.68
C VAL A 276 5.16 10.61 -15.21
N VAL A 277 5.50 11.58 -14.37
CA VAL A 277 5.50 11.43 -12.92
C VAL A 277 4.35 12.22 -12.33
N ARG A 278 3.42 11.53 -11.68
CA ARG A 278 2.40 12.17 -10.85
C ARG A 278 2.92 12.20 -9.42
N ASP A 279 3.15 13.39 -8.88
CA ASP A 279 3.42 13.56 -7.46
C ASP A 279 2.16 14.02 -6.71
N ASN A 280 2.31 14.46 -5.45
CA ASN A 280 1.18 14.90 -4.64
C ASN A 280 0.68 16.33 -4.95
N LYS A 281 1.33 17.05 -5.88
CA LYS A 281 0.95 18.41 -6.29
C LYS A 281 0.48 18.47 -7.74
N ARG A 282 1.16 17.78 -8.66
CA ARG A 282 0.92 17.91 -10.10
C ARG A 282 1.41 16.70 -10.90
N PHE A 283 1.18 16.77 -12.21
CA PHE A 283 1.80 15.89 -13.19
C PHE A 283 3.01 16.58 -13.79
N HIS A 284 4.11 15.84 -13.88
CA HIS A 284 5.35 16.21 -14.56
C HIS A 284 5.47 15.35 -15.81
N HIS A 285 5.51 15.99 -16.98
CA HIS A 285 5.75 15.31 -18.25
C HIS A 285 7.19 15.58 -18.66
N PHE A 286 8.02 14.55 -18.63
CA PHE A 286 9.43 14.61 -19.00
C PHE A 286 9.61 14.08 -20.42
N LYS A 287 10.19 14.92 -21.27
CA LYS A 287 10.49 14.59 -22.66
C LYS A 287 11.67 15.42 -23.15
N ASP A 288 12.60 14.80 -23.88
CA ASP A 288 13.75 15.44 -24.54
C ASP A 288 14.60 16.35 -23.61
N GLY A 289 14.70 16.00 -22.32
CA GLY A 289 15.48 16.77 -21.35
C GLY A 289 14.73 17.93 -20.69
N ALA A 290 13.44 18.10 -20.97
CA ALA A 290 12.59 19.12 -20.38
C ALA A 290 11.47 18.51 -19.55
N CYS A 291 10.90 19.32 -18.64
CA CYS A 291 9.69 18.99 -17.89
C CYS A 291 8.62 20.04 -18.15
N SER A 292 7.36 19.61 -18.29
CA SER A 292 6.20 20.50 -18.46
C SER A 292 5.99 21.49 -17.31
N CYS A 293 6.60 21.29 -16.13
CA CYS A 293 6.45 22.19 -14.99
C CYS A 293 7.34 23.44 -15.06
N GLY A 294 8.24 23.54 -16.06
CA GLY A 294 9.14 24.68 -16.21
C GLY A 294 10.07 24.90 -15.02
N ASP A 295 10.51 23.82 -14.37
CA ASP A 295 11.39 23.84 -13.20
C ASP A 295 10.76 24.39 -11.92
N TYR A 296 9.44 24.44 -11.90
CA TYR A 296 8.68 24.53 -10.67
C TYR A 296 8.31 23.12 -10.25
N TRP A 297 9.22 22.39 -9.59
CA TRP A 297 8.93 21.07 -8.99
C TRP A 297 8.32 21.25 -7.62
#